data_AF-A0A3D3LNN6-F1
#
_entry.id   AF-A0A3D3LNN6-F1
#
_cell.length_a   1.000
_cell.length_b   1.000
_cell.length_c   1.000
_cell.angle_alpha   90.00
_cell.angle_beta   90.00
_cell.angle_gamma   90.00
#
_symmetry.space_group_name_H-M   'P 1'
#
loop_
_entity.id
_entity.type
_entity.pdbx_description
1 polymer ?
#
loop_
_entity_poly.entity_id
_entity_poly.type
_entity_poly.pdbx_seq_one_letter_code
_entity_poly.pdbx_strand_id
1 'polypeptide(L)'
;MKKNTSITQDVSKVRICLIKGEVVAIPTETVYGLAANALKPEAVLKIYEIKDRPRFNPLILHLSDSKEIENYAEEIPDYAYKLFKKFS
;
A
#
# COMPACT_ATOMS: atom_id res chain seq x y z
N MET A 1 -11.16 6.82 -21.74
CA MET A 1 -11.53 6.01 -20.56
C MET A 1 -12.39 6.84 -19.63
N LYS A 2 -13.61 6.40 -19.31
CA LYS A 2 -14.44 7.09 -18.30
C LYS A 2 -13.75 6.96 -16.94
N LYS A 3 -13.38 8.08 -16.33
CA LYS A 3 -12.81 8.11 -14.98
C LYS A 3 -13.92 7.83 -13.96
N ASN A 4 -14.15 6.55 -13.63
CA ASN A 4 -15.02 6.13 -12.52
C ASN A 4 -14.32 6.38 -11.17
N THR A 5 -13.84 7.60 -10.95
CA THR A 5 -13.19 8.00 -9.70
C THR A 5 -14.24 8.64 -8.81
N SER A 6 -14.35 8.14 -7.58
CA SER A 6 -15.19 8.73 -6.54
C SER A 6 -14.35 9.11 -5.32
N ILE A 7 -14.72 10.20 -4.65
CA ILE A 7 -14.10 10.64 -3.41
C ILE A 7 -15.01 10.19 -2.26
N THR A 8 -14.43 9.56 -1.25
CA THR A 8 -15.18 9.10 -0.08
C THR A 8 -14.31 9.10 1.18
N GLN A 9 -14.95 9.20 2.33
CA GLN A 9 -14.35 8.99 3.65
C GLN A 9 -14.74 7.63 4.26
N ASP A 10 -15.54 6.84 3.52
CA ASP A 10 -16.01 5.53 3.96
C ASP A 10 -14.89 4.48 3.79
N VAL A 11 -14.26 4.13 4.91
CA VAL A 11 -13.19 3.13 4.98
C VAL A 11 -13.67 1.76 4.48
N SER A 12 -14.94 1.40 4.65
CA SER A 12 -15.48 0.13 4.17
C SER A 12 -15.51 0.07 2.65
N LYS A 13 -15.88 1.17 1.99
CA LYS A 13 -15.80 1.27 0.52
C LYS A 13 -14.36 1.16 0.02
N VAL A 14 -13.41 1.82 0.69
CA VAL A 14 -11.98 1.73 0.37
C VAL A 14 -11.48 0.29 0.48
N ARG A 15 -11.80 -0.40 1.59
CA ARG A 15 -11.46 -1.81 1.80
C ARG A 15 -12.01 -2.69 0.68
N ILE A 16 -13.28 -2.50 0.29
CA ILE A 16 -13.90 -3.26 -0.81
C ILE A 16 -13.15 -3.04 -2.13
N CYS A 17 -12.78 -1.80 -2.45
CA CYS A 17 -11.99 -1.50 -3.65
C CYS A 17 -10.64 -2.23 -3.64
N LEU A 18 -9.89 -2.15 -2.54
CA LEU A 18 -8.59 -2.83 -2.40
C LEU A 18 -8.74 -4.36 -2.52
N ILE A 19 -9.75 -4.95 -1.87
CA ILE A 19 -10.04 -6.40 -1.98
C ILE A 19 -10.37 -6.79 -3.42
N LYS A 20 -11.09 -5.95 -4.16
CA LYS A 20 -11.40 -6.17 -5.58
C LYS A 20 -10.21 -5.97 -6.51
N GLY A 21 -9.05 -5.57 -6.01
CA GLY A 21 -7.87 -5.29 -6.82
C GLY A 21 -7.93 -3.94 -7.54
N GLU A 22 -8.75 -3.01 -7.03
CA GLU A 22 -8.74 -1.63 -7.48
C GLU A 22 -7.70 -0.80 -6.74
N VAL A 23 -7.35 0.33 -7.36
CA VAL A 23 -6.36 1.27 -6.85
C VAL A 23 -7.06 2.43 -6.16
N VAL A 24 -6.57 2.82 -4.98
CA VAL A 24 -7.13 3.90 -4.17
C VAL A 24 -6.06 4.95 -3.90
N ALA A 25 -6.38 6.23 -4.13
CA ALA A 25 -5.56 7.33 -3.65
C ALA A 25 -5.91 7.62 -2.19
N ILE A 26 -4.92 7.56 -1.30
CA ILE A 26 -5.09 7.73 0.15
C ILE A 26 -4.29 8.95 0.60
N PRO A 27 -4.90 9.89 1.37
CA PRO A 27 -4.14 10.97 1.99
C PRO A 27 -3.18 10.41 3.06
N THR A 28 -1.97 10.96 3.13
CA THR A 28 -1.03 10.75 4.26
C THR A 28 -0.60 12.11 4.79
N GLU A 29 0.17 12.13 5.88
CA GLU A 29 0.75 13.33 6.47
C GLU A 29 1.78 14.02 5.55
N THR A 30 2.38 13.29 4.62
CA THR A 30 3.39 13.83 3.69
C THR A 30 2.84 14.10 2.29
N VAL A 31 2.36 13.06 1.61
CA VAL A 31 1.86 13.12 0.22
C VAL A 31 0.73 12.12 0.01
N TYR A 32 -0.11 12.33 -1.01
CA TYR A 32 -1.07 11.29 -1.38
C TYR A 32 -0.35 10.02 -1.85
N GLY A 33 -0.69 8.89 -1.24
CA GLY A 33 -0.26 7.57 -1.66
C GLY A 33 -1.23 6.98 -2.69
N LEU A 34 -0.69 6.19 -3.63
CA LEU A 34 -1.51 5.35 -4.50
C LEU A 34 -1.39 3.92 -4.00
N ALA A 35 -2.46 3.40 -3.41
CA ALA A 35 -2.49 2.11 -2.74
C ALA A 35 -3.24 1.05 -3.56
N ALA A 36 -2.76 -0.18 -3.45
CA ALA A 36 -3.39 -1.38 -3.99
C ALA A 36 -3.14 -2.52 -3.00
N ASN A 37 -3.88 -3.62 -3.16
CA ASN A 37 -3.61 -4.82 -2.36
C ASN A 37 -2.28 -5.46 -2.79
N ALA A 38 -1.29 -5.46 -1.90
CA ALA A 38 0.04 -5.98 -2.16
C ALA A 38 0.07 -7.49 -2.45
N LEU A 39 -0.93 -8.24 -1.96
CA LEU A 39 -1.05 -9.69 -2.18
C LEU A 39 -1.67 -10.03 -3.54
N LYS A 40 -2.01 -9.02 -4.35
CA LYS A 40 -2.62 -9.18 -5.68
C LYS A 40 -1.70 -8.58 -6.74
N PRO A 41 -0.87 -9.41 -7.42
CA PRO A 41 0.07 -8.92 -8.43
C PRO A 41 -0.58 -8.04 -9.50
N GLU A 42 -1.79 -8.38 -9.93
CA GLU A 42 -2.56 -7.60 -10.92
C GLU A 42 -2.93 -6.20 -10.40
N ALA A 43 -3.20 -6.05 -9.11
CA ALA A 43 -3.50 -4.76 -8.50
C ALA A 43 -2.23 -3.91 -8.35
N VAL A 44 -1.11 -4.55 -8.02
CA VAL A 44 0.21 -3.90 -7.94
C VAL A 44 0.66 -3.39 -9.32
N LEU A 45 0.45 -4.17 -10.39
CA LEU A 45 0.75 -3.76 -11.75
C LEU A 45 -0.01 -2.49 -12.16
N LYS A 46 -1.27 -2.33 -11.76
CA LYS A 46 -2.03 -1.10 -11.98
C LYS A 46 -1.34 0.14 -11.40
N ILE A 47 -0.65 0.03 -10.25
CA ILE A 47 0.11 1.17 -9.69
C ILE A 47 1.23 1.58 -10.64
N TYR A 48 2.00 0.62 -11.16
CA TYR A 48 3.08 0.91 -12.10
C TYR A 48 2.56 1.55 -13.38
N GLU A 49 1.48 1.02 -13.94
CA GLU A 49 0.83 1.54 -15.15
C GLU A 49 0.28 2.95 -14.95
N ILE A 50 -0.46 3.20 -13.87
CA ILE A 50 -1.07 4.52 -13.59
C ILE A 50 0.01 5.59 -13.38
N LYS A 51 1.12 5.23 -12.72
CA LYS A 51 2.20 6.17 -12.40
C LYS A 51 3.24 6.29 -13.50
N ASP A 52 3.12 5.53 -14.58
CA ASP A 52 4.18 5.34 -15.57
C ASP A 52 5.55 5.05 -14.90
N ARG A 53 5.51 4.20 -13.86
CA ARG A 53 6.66 3.91 -13.00
C ARG A 53 7.41 2.71 -13.56
N PRO A 54 8.75 2.78 -13.71
CA PRO A 54 9.54 1.62 -14.09
C PRO A 54 9.41 0.48 -13.07
N ARG A 55 9.24 -0.76 -13.55
CA ARG A 55 8.99 -1.94 -12.69
C ARG A 55 10.14 -2.29 -11.75
N PHE A 56 11.35 -1.83 -12.04
CA PHE A 56 12.51 -2.02 -11.17
C PHE A 56 12.51 -1.10 -9.94
N ASN A 57 11.64 -0.07 -9.90
CA ASN A 57 11.57 0.85 -8.79
C ASN A 57 10.53 0.36 -7.75
N PRO A 58 10.97 -0.23 -6.63
CA PRO A 58 10.09 -0.96 -5.71
C PRO A 58 9.01 -0.07 -5.10
N LEU A 59 7.96 -0.71 -4.60
CA LEU A 59 6.86 -0.06 -3.87
C LEU A 59 6.98 -0.39 -2.37
N ILE A 60 6.51 0.53 -1.53
CA ILE A 60 6.50 0.37 -0.07
C ILE A 60 5.27 -0.42 0.36
N LEU A 61 5.47 -1.53 1.08
CA LEU A 61 4.40 -2.26 1.74
C LEU A 61 4.03 -1.55 3.05
N HIS A 62 2.75 -1.25 3.22
CA HIS A 62 2.21 -0.68 4.46
C HIS A 62 1.61 -1.79 5.31
N LEU A 63 2.01 -1.87 6.58
CA LEU A 63 1.56 -2.87 7.54
C LEU A 63 0.81 -2.19 8.69
N SER A 64 -0.13 -2.90 9.31
CA SER A 64 -0.92 -2.33 10.40
C SER A 64 -0.24 -2.46 11.76
N ASP A 65 0.64 -3.45 11.92
CA ASP A 65 1.39 -3.73 13.14
C ASP A 65 2.80 -4.25 12.80
N SER A 66 3.77 -3.95 13.67
CA SER A 66 5.14 -4.46 13.58
C SER A 66 5.22 -5.97 13.40
N LYS A 67 4.36 -6.74 14.06
CA LYS A 67 4.40 -8.21 14.05
C LYS A 67 4.07 -8.77 12.68
N GLU A 68 3.36 -8.02 11.83
CA GLU A 68 3.04 -8.48 10.47
C GLU A 68 4.27 -8.56 9.58
N ILE A 69 5.37 -7.87 9.93
CA ILE A 69 6.59 -7.83 9.11
C ILE A 69 7.20 -9.22 8.89
N GLU A 70 7.04 -10.12 9.86
CA GLU A 70 7.55 -11.49 9.85
C GLU A 70 6.88 -12.34 8.75
N ASN A 71 5.72 -11.92 8.24
CA ASN A 71 5.08 -12.58 7.10
C ASN A 71 5.68 -12.19 5.75
N TYR A 72 6.50 -11.12 5.70
CA TYR A 72 6.93 -10.48 4.45
C TYR A 72 8.43 -10.21 4.35
N ALA A 73 9.18 -10.40 5.43
CA ALA A 73 10.63 -10.22 5.47
C ALA A 73 11.28 -11.31 6.32
N GLU A 74 12.49 -11.69 5.94
CA GLU A 74 13.35 -12.63 6.65
C GLU A 74 14.56 -11.88 7.22
N GLU A 75 15.27 -12.50 8.18
CA GLU A 75 16.51 -11.95 8.77
C GLU A 75 16.35 -10.52 9.33
N ILE A 76 15.26 -10.28 10.06
CA ILE A 76 14.91 -8.95 10.57
C ILE A 76 15.79 -8.60 11.76
N PRO A 77 16.61 -7.53 11.70
CA PRO A 77 17.51 -7.20 12.79
C PRO A 77 16.74 -6.61 13.98
N ASP A 78 17.20 -6.90 15.21
CA ASP A 78 16.58 -6.43 16.46
C ASP A 78 16.33 -4.92 16.51
N TYR A 79 17.20 -4.13 15.88
CA TYR A 79 17.04 -2.67 15.84
C TYR A 79 15.82 -2.24 15.03
N ALA A 80 15.35 -3.02 14.06
CA ALA A 80 14.16 -2.69 13.26
C ALA A 80 12.91 -2.64 14.15
N TYR A 81 12.74 -3.59 15.05
CA TYR A 81 11.66 -3.59 16.04
C TYR A 81 11.75 -2.38 17.00
N LYS A 82 12.98 -2.00 17.40
CA LYS A 82 13.20 -0.81 18.25
C LYS A 82 12.82 0.48 17.51
N LEU A 83 13.15 0.58 16.22
CA LEU A 83 12.79 1.73 15.39
C LEU A 83 11.28 1.80 15.19
N PHE A 84 10.61 0.69 14.87
CA PHE A 84 9.16 0.65 14.75
C PHE A 84 8.49 1.14 16.04
N LYS A 85 8.85 0.56 17.20
CA LYS A 85 8.29 0.97 18.49
C LYS A 85 8.50 2.46 18.82
N LYS A 86 9.55 3.09 18.28
CA LYS A 86 9.88 4.49 18.58
C LYS A 86 9.16 5.49 17.67
N PHE A 87 8.85 5.10 16.43
CA PHE A 87 8.40 6.02 15.38
C PHE A 87 7.04 5.67 14.77
N SER A 88 6.42 4.54 15.17
CA SER A 88 5.09 4.11 14.75
C SER A 88 4.00 4.44 15.76
#